data_AF-A0A3S0J7D0-F1
#
_entry.id   AF-A0A3S0J7D0-F1
#
_cell.length_a   1.000
_cell.length_b   1.000
_cell.length_c   1.000
_cell.angle_alpha   90.00
_cell.angle_beta   90.00
_cell.angle_gamma   90.00
#
_symmetry.space_group_name_H-M   'P 1'
#
loop_
_entity.id
_entity.type
_entity.pdbx_description
1 polymer ?
#
loop_
_entity_poly.entity_id
_entity_poly.type
_entity_poly.pdbx_seq_one_letter_code
_entity_poly.pdbx_strand_id
1 'polypeptide(L)'
;MPEGHGATRPSQCSRTASPTTGAVLERRCQVAAPAATATKSLFSKTNDMDKAGNARHSARTKITVAAMESESDSPVHHQQRSAFIRNLVQRSSVPQATRSDARCVPSSIVQFWDDLAKLPEDVRECIATWSRWKTSGFVHRVFDTESAAQFIGRSFGPDHARAFTRCYHPAMQADYFRLCYLFVEGGMYVDADDVCMARDISSLFDGSSLKVQPLCYDIESDSMVSPRDFLQAGANDDGWIFYFNNNPLVACPRDPIIRRALERATQLLNDAADGELPEIQSTTGPGNLSRAVFELGAASEGNDQIQVLKGWDSIAVSRWPLSYRRDTRNWRLSNGKSFHAACRSFNESI
;
A
#
# COMPACT_ATOMS: atom_id res chain seq x y z
N MET A 1 72.94 -0.98 22.93
CA MET A 1 74.30 -1.12 22.35
C MET A 1 74.88 -2.43 22.88
N PRO A 2 75.37 -3.36 22.04
CA PRO A 2 75.98 -3.12 20.74
C PRO A 2 75.22 -3.72 19.54
N GLU A 3 75.62 -3.22 18.37
CA GLU A 3 75.24 -3.60 17.02
C GLU A 3 76.04 -4.81 16.51
N GLY A 4 75.55 -5.45 15.45
CA GLY A 4 76.32 -6.45 14.68
C GLY A 4 75.58 -6.93 13.43
N HIS A 5 75.88 -6.31 12.29
CA HIS A 5 75.36 -6.60 10.95
C HIS A 5 75.87 -7.93 10.35
N GLY A 6 75.08 -8.52 9.43
CA GLY A 6 75.54 -9.53 8.48
C GLY A 6 74.47 -9.88 7.45
N ALA A 7 74.55 -9.28 6.27
CA ALA A 7 73.59 -9.40 5.16
C ALA A 7 73.92 -10.54 4.19
N THR A 8 72.90 -11.14 3.57
CA THR A 8 72.98 -11.78 2.24
C THR A 8 71.61 -11.73 1.53
N ARG A 9 71.58 -11.07 0.36
CA ARG A 9 70.53 -11.05 -0.69
C ARG A 9 70.88 -12.12 -1.77
N PRO A 10 70.15 -12.35 -2.91
CA PRO A 10 68.94 -11.69 -3.47
C PRO A 10 67.87 -12.63 -4.12
N SER A 11 66.68 -12.10 -4.42
CA SER A 11 65.90 -12.26 -5.70
C SER A 11 64.53 -11.57 -5.53
N GLN A 12 64.38 -10.32 -5.99
CA GLN A 12 63.78 -9.86 -7.26
C GLN A 12 62.26 -9.97 -7.40
N CYS A 13 61.65 -8.78 -7.57
CA CYS A 13 60.34 -8.43 -8.16
C CYS A 13 59.08 -8.98 -7.48
N SER A 14 58.00 -8.23 -7.24
CA SER A 14 57.50 -7.03 -7.91
C SER A 14 56.41 -6.34 -7.07
N ARG A 15 56.23 -5.04 -7.37
CA ARG A 15 55.21 -4.09 -6.91
C ARG A 15 53.80 -4.72 -6.83
N THR A 16 52.98 -4.34 -5.85
CA THR A 16 51.97 -3.26 -5.97
C THR A 16 51.08 -3.14 -4.73
N ALA A 17 50.78 -1.89 -4.40
CA ALA A 17 49.73 -1.29 -3.56
C ALA A 17 48.55 -2.16 -3.05
N SER A 18 48.25 -1.99 -1.76
CA SER A 18 46.94 -2.21 -1.15
C SER A 18 45.86 -1.30 -1.76
N PRO A 19 44.60 -1.76 -1.75
CA PRO A 19 43.49 -0.86 -1.49
C PRO A 19 42.53 -1.40 -0.41
N THR A 20 42.36 -0.56 0.62
CA THR A 20 41.12 -0.02 1.18
C THR A 20 39.78 -0.74 0.93
N THR A 21 39.11 -1.03 2.06
CA THR A 21 37.67 -0.90 2.34
C THR A 21 36.68 -1.26 1.22
N GLY A 22 36.14 -2.47 1.31
CA GLY A 22 35.01 -2.93 0.50
C GLY A 22 33.71 -2.21 0.86
N ALA A 23 33.18 -1.46 -0.10
CA ALA A 23 31.83 -0.91 -0.10
C ALA A 23 30.79 -2.05 -0.14
N VAL A 24 29.78 -1.95 0.72
CA VAL A 24 28.56 -2.78 0.66
C VAL A 24 27.78 -2.36 -0.59
N LEU A 25 27.65 -3.26 -1.54
CA LEU A 25 26.83 -3.08 -2.73
C LEU A 25 25.35 -3.04 -2.33
N GLU A 26 24.77 -1.85 -2.22
CA GLU A 26 23.33 -1.64 -2.32
C GLU A 26 22.89 -1.97 -3.76
N ARG A 27 22.18 -3.08 -3.95
CA ARG A 27 21.54 -3.40 -5.23
C ARG A 27 20.16 -2.76 -5.28
N ARG A 28 20.09 -1.81 -6.22
CA ARG A 28 18.98 -0.95 -6.67
C ARG A 28 17.62 -1.68 -6.74
N CYS A 29 16.61 -1.05 -6.12
CA CYS A 29 15.19 -1.34 -6.28
C CYS A 29 14.67 -0.67 -7.56
N GLN A 30 14.04 -1.44 -8.45
CA GLN A 30 13.15 -0.89 -9.48
C GLN A 30 11.72 -1.01 -8.95
N VAL A 31 11.06 0.14 -8.79
CA VAL A 31 9.63 0.22 -8.48
C VAL A 31 8.97 0.64 -9.79
N ALA A 32 8.08 -0.17 -10.36
CA ALA A 32 7.33 0.30 -11.51
C ALA A 32 6.32 1.35 -11.02
N ALA A 33 6.60 2.63 -11.29
CA ALA A 33 5.58 3.68 -11.26
C ALA A 33 4.46 3.36 -12.27
N PRO A 34 3.23 3.86 -12.03
CA PRO A 34 2.16 3.73 -13.01
C PRO A 34 2.55 4.45 -14.30
N ALA A 35 2.76 3.68 -15.38
CA ALA A 35 3.07 4.21 -16.70
C ALA A 35 1.85 4.91 -17.29
N ALA A 36 1.85 6.25 -17.28
CA ALA A 36 0.88 7.04 -18.05
C ALA A 36 1.23 6.92 -19.55
N THR A 37 0.58 5.99 -20.25
CA THR A 37 0.73 5.86 -21.70
C THR A 37 -0.32 6.74 -22.39
N ALA A 38 0.09 7.93 -22.82
CA ALA A 38 -0.75 8.83 -23.61
C ALA A 38 -0.70 8.46 -25.10
N THR A 39 -1.71 7.77 -25.60
CA THR A 39 -1.93 7.54 -27.04
C THR A 39 -2.57 8.78 -27.67
N LYS A 40 -1.82 9.51 -28.50
CA LYS A 40 -2.35 10.57 -29.37
C LYS A 40 -3.24 9.94 -30.45
N SER A 41 -4.54 10.19 -30.40
CA SER A 41 -5.45 9.93 -31.52
C SER A 41 -5.86 11.25 -32.16
N LEU A 42 -5.47 11.39 -33.42
CA LEU A 42 -5.90 12.42 -34.36
C LEU A 42 -7.36 12.13 -34.77
N PHE A 43 -8.31 13.01 -34.47
CA PHE A 43 -9.54 13.10 -35.25
C PHE A 43 -10.07 14.54 -35.31
N SER A 44 -10.37 14.95 -36.54
CA SER A 44 -10.92 16.21 -37.00
C SER A 44 -12.29 16.54 -36.40
N LYS A 45 -12.48 17.78 -35.95
CA LYS A 45 -13.82 18.33 -35.66
C LYS A 45 -14.29 19.20 -36.82
N THR A 46 -15.35 18.77 -37.49
CA THR A 46 -16.29 19.65 -38.19
C THR A 46 -17.26 20.22 -37.17
N ASN A 47 -17.41 21.55 -37.17
CA ASN A 47 -18.38 22.29 -36.37
C ASN A 47 -19.79 22.06 -36.92
N ASP A 48 -20.78 21.95 -36.03
CA ASP A 48 -22.09 22.55 -36.28
C ASP A 48 -22.73 23.01 -34.95
N MET A 49 -23.25 24.23 -34.99
CA MET A 49 -23.84 24.97 -33.87
C MET A 49 -25.37 24.87 -33.87
N ASP A 50 -25.90 24.93 -32.64
CA ASP A 50 -27.18 25.52 -32.23
C ASP A 50 -28.52 24.92 -32.67
N LYS A 51 -29.31 24.52 -31.67
CA LYS A 51 -30.56 25.24 -31.36
C LYS A 51 -31.10 24.95 -29.95
N ALA A 52 -31.51 26.05 -29.31
CA ALA A 52 -32.11 26.15 -27.99
C ALA A 52 -33.56 25.64 -27.93
N GLY A 53 -33.98 25.21 -26.74
CA GLY A 53 -35.37 24.89 -26.41
C GLY A 53 -35.63 24.97 -24.91
N ASN A 54 -36.35 26.02 -24.51
CA ASN A 54 -36.67 26.44 -23.14
C ASN A 54 -37.91 25.69 -22.59
N ALA A 55 -37.87 25.19 -21.35
CA ALA A 55 -39.10 24.93 -20.57
C ALA A 55 -38.81 24.80 -19.07
N ARG A 56 -39.29 25.78 -18.29
CA ARG A 56 -39.45 25.70 -16.83
C ARG A 56 -40.69 24.87 -16.50
N HIS A 57 -40.60 23.92 -15.57
CA HIS A 57 -41.73 23.48 -14.73
C HIS A 57 -41.23 23.01 -13.34
N SER A 58 -42.10 23.23 -12.37
CA SER A 58 -41.87 23.23 -10.92
C SER A 58 -41.98 21.85 -10.26
N ALA A 59 -41.28 21.72 -9.12
CA ALA A 59 -41.57 20.85 -7.96
C ALA A 59 -41.41 19.32 -8.06
N ARG A 60 -40.32 18.81 -7.47
CA ARG A 60 -40.30 17.92 -6.30
C ARG A 60 -38.86 17.55 -5.97
N THR A 61 -38.41 17.89 -4.76
CA THR A 61 -37.11 17.47 -4.22
C THR A 61 -37.09 15.95 -4.08
N LYS A 62 -36.68 15.26 -5.14
CA LYS A 62 -36.09 13.94 -5.07
C LYS A 62 -34.61 14.17 -4.80
N ILE A 63 -34.15 13.74 -3.64
CA ILE A 63 -32.71 13.53 -3.41
C ILE A 63 -32.36 12.32 -4.29
N THR A 64 -32.12 12.58 -5.57
CA THR A 64 -31.41 11.66 -6.45
C THR A 64 -30.00 11.61 -5.91
N VAL A 65 -29.57 10.43 -5.47
CA VAL A 65 -28.16 10.06 -5.36
C VAL A 65 -27.57 10.39 -6.72
N ALA A 66 -26.95 11.57 -6.83
CA ALA A 66 -26.28 11.97 -8.04
C ALA A 66 -25.21 10.91 -8.28
N ALA A 67 -25.28 10.28 -9.44
CA ALA A 67 -24.24 9.42 -9.94
C ALA A 67 -22.91 10.14 -9.71
N MET A 68 -22.08 9.60 -8.83
CA MET A 68 -20.67 9.94 -8.81
C MET A 68 -20.14 9.47 -10.15
N GLU A 69 -20.11 10.37 -11.13
CA GLU A 69 -19.41 10.17 -12.39
C GLU A 69 -18.02 9.62 -12.05
N SER A 70 -17.64 8.51 -12.66
CA SER A 70 -16.31 7.94 -12.48
C SER A 70 -15.29 8.98 -12.95
N GLU A 71 -14.73 9.75 -12.02
CA GLU A 71 -13.66 10.68 -12.34
C GLU A 71 -12.54 9.91 -13.05
N SER A 72 -12.18 10.35 -14.25
CA SER A 72 -11.14 9.70 -15.05
C SER A 72 -9.82 9.70 -14.29
N ASP A 73 -9.09 8.58 -14.27
CA ASP A 73 -7.68 8.51 -13.83
C ASP A 73 -6.78 9.23 -14.86
N SER A 74 -6.93 10.56 -14.95
CA SER A 74 -6.13 11.40 -15.82
C SER A 74 -4.83 11.82 -15.14
N PRO A 75 -3.75 12.13 -15.90
CA PRO A 75 -2.50 12.66 -15.36
C PRO A 75 -2.68 13.84 -14.40
N VAL A 76 -3.67 14.71 -14.67
CA VAL A 76 -4.00 15.86 -13.82
C VAL A 76 -4.52 15.41 -12.45
N HIS A 77 -5.39 14.39 -12.39
CA HIS A 77 -5.87 13.85 -11.13
C HIS A 77 -4.76 13.17 -10.32
N HIS A 78 -3.78 12.53 -10.97
CA HIS A 78 -2.61 11.98 -10.30
C HIS A 78 -1.76 13.09 -9.64
N GLN A 79 -1.53 14.20 -10.35
CA GLN A 79 -0.79 15.35 -9.84
C GLN A 79 -1.52 16.03 -8.67
N GLN A 80 -2.83 16.25 -8.78
CA GLN A 80 -3.65 16.83 -7.71
C GLN A 80 -3.61 15.98 -6.44
N ARG A 81 -3.74 14.66 -6.59
CA ARG A 81 -3.63 13.71 -5.48
C ARG A 81 -2.25 13.73 -4.84
N SER A 82 -1.18 13.67 -5.65
CA SER A 82 0.20 13.76 -5.16
C SER A 82 0.42 15.05 -4.37
N ALA A 83 0.01 16.20 -4.91
CA ALA A 83 0.14 17.50 -4.26
C ALA A 83 -0.66 17.59 -2.94
N PHE A 84 -1.88 17.04 -2.91
CA PHE A 84 -2.68 16.95 -1.69
C PHE A 84 -1.97 16.13 -0.61
N ILE A 85 -1.47 14.94 -0.97
CA ILE A 85 -0.76 14.07 -0.03
C ILE A 85 0.54 14.72 0.43
N ARG A 86 1.32 15.34 -0.46
CA ARG A 86 2.52 16.12 -0.10
C ARG A 86 2.20 17.15 0.99
N ASN A 87 1.15 17.94 0.78
CA ASN A 87 0.71 18.94 1.74
C ASN A 87 0.30 18.30 3.09
N LEU A 88 -0.31 17.12 3.08
CA LEU A 88 -0.67 16.41 4.30
C LEU A 88 0.55 15.89 5.06
N VAL A 89 1.53 15.30 4.38
CA VAL A 89 2.68 14.64 5.01
C VAL A 89 3.75 15.63 5.49
N GLN A 90 3.87 16.79 4.82
CA GLN A 90 4.83 17.85 5.15
C GLN A 90 4.31 18.85 6.18
N ARG A 91 3.02 18.79 6.55
CA ARG A 91 2.48 19.62 7.64
C ARG A 91 3.23 19.36 8.94
N SER A 92 3.54 20.45 9.64
CA SER A 92 3.94 20.41 11.04
C SER A 92 2.79 19.83 11.85
N SER A 93 3.07 18.85 12.69
CA SER A 93 2.08 18.30 13.61
C SER A 93 1.65 19.39 14.60
N VAL A 94 0.49 20.00 14.36
CA VAL A 94 -0.17 20.79 15.39
C VAL A 94 -0.76 19.79 16.38
N PRO A 95 -0.59 19.97 17.71
CA PRO A 95 -1.28 19.16 18.69
C PRO A 95 -2.78 19.26 18.42
N GLN A 96 -3.36 18.21 17.85
CA GLN A 96 -4.80 18.14 17.70
C GLN A 96 -5.41 18.00 19.09
N ALA A 97 -6.43 18.80 19.38
CA ALA A 97 -7.27 18.56 20.54
C ALA A 97 -7.81 17.12 20.44
N THR A 98 -7.60 16.33 21.49
CA THR A 98 -8.12 14.97 21.59
C THR A 98 -9.64 15.04 21.49
N ARG A 99 -10.18 14.72 20.31
CA ARG A 99 -11.61 14.44 20.21
C ARG A 99 -11.85 13.19 21.04
N SER A 100 -12.73 13.28 22.03
CA SER A 100 -13.24 12.11 22.74
C SER A 100 -14.20 11.35 21.81
N ASP A 101 -13.68 10.81 20.72
CA ASP A 101 -14.42 9.84 19.93
C ASP A 101 -14.43 8.54 20.73
N ALA A 102 -15.61 7.97 20.97
CA ALA A 102 -15.77 6.68 21.65
C ALA A 102 -15.21 5.49 20.82
N ARG A 103 -14.71 5.75 19.61
CA ARG A 103 -14.10 4.75 18.72
C ARG A 103 -12.60 4.72 18.98
N CYS A 104 -12.13 3.60 19.54
CA CYS A 104 -10.72 3.31 19.74
C CYS A 104 -10.27 2.24 18.75
N VAL A 105 -9.00 2.26 18.35
CA VAL A 105 -8.41 1.20 17.54
C VAL A 105 -8.30 -0.06 18.42
N PRO A 106 -8.94 -1.19 18.05
CA PRO A 106 -8.83 -2.42 18.81
C PRO A 106 -7.40 -2.95 18.81
N SER A 107 -6.92 -3.48 19.95
CA SER A 107 -5.58 -4.05 20.13
C SER A 107 -5.40 -5.40 19.41
N SER A 108 -5.68 -5.43 18.11
CA SER A 108 -5.50 -6.59 17.25
C SER A 108 -4.50 -6.30 16.13
N ILE A 109 -3.69 -7.31 15.82
CA ILE A 109 -2.70 -7.33 14.75
C ILE A 109 -3.12 -8.43 13.79
N VAL A 110 -3.32 -8.08 12.53
CA VAL A 110 -3.74 -9.01 11.49
C VAL A 110 -2.70 -9.06 10.38
N GLN A 111 -2.43 -10.25 9.87
CA GLN A 111 -1.57 -10.49 8.72
C GLN A 111 -2.24 -11.49 7.79
N PHE A 112 -1.81 -11.53 6.53
CA PHE A 112 -2.31 -12.47 5.53
C PHE A 112 -1.18 -13.18 4.80
N TRP A 113 -1.34 -14.48 4.56
CA TRP A 113 -0.53 -15.27 3.66
C TRP A 113 -1.40 -16.34 2.99
N ASP A 114 -1.44 -16.38 1.65
CA ASP A 114 -2.43 -17.14 0.86
C ASP A 114 -2.50 -18.64 1.17
N ASP A 115 -1.35 -19.28 1.44
CA ASP A 115 -1.27 -20.71 1.76
C ASP A 115 -0.42 -20.95 3.01
N LEU A 116 -1.06 -20.99 4.18
CA LEU A 116 -0.38 -21.25 5.45
C LEU A 116 0.22 -22.67 5.55
N ALA A 117 -0.30 -23.64 4.78
CA ALA A 117 0.27 -24.98 4.71
C ALA A 117 1.61 -25.00 3.95
N LYS A 118 1.84 -24.01 3.07
CA LYS A 118 3.09 -23.82 2.32
C LYS A 118 3.84 -22.54 2.70
N LEU A 119 3.61 -22.04 3.92
CA LEU A 119 4.26 -20.84 4.43
C LEU A 119 5.79 -21.02 4.47
N PRO A 120 6.57 -20.22 3.71
CA PRO A 120 8.03 -20.26 3.75
C PRO A 120 8.57 -19.93 5.14
N GLU A 121 9.66 -20.59 5.54
CA GLU A 121 10.22 -20.41 6.89
C GLU A 121 10.71 -18.98 7.13
N ASP A 122 11.30 -18.35 6.12
CA ASP A 122 11.78 -16.97 6.20
C ASP A 122 10.63 -15.94 6.35
N VAL A 123 9.43 -16.24 5.83
CA VAL A 123 8.21 -15.46 6.07
C VAL A 123 7.64 -15.78 7.46
N ARG A 124 7.66 -17.04 7.89
CA ARG A 124 7.24 -17.46 9.24
C ARG A 124 8.04 -16.71 10.32
N GLU A 125 9.35 -16.56 10.13
CA GLU A 125 10.20 -15.76 11.01
C GLU A 125 9.74 -14.31 11.13
N CYS A 126 9.32 -13.68 10.01
CA CYS A 126 8.80 -12.31 10.01
C CYS A 126 7.50 -12.22 10.82
N ILE A 127 6.52 -13.09 10.54
CA ILE A 127 5.26 -13.19 11.30
C ILE A 127 5.50 -13.40 12.80
N ALA A 128 6.47 -14.25 13.17
CA ALA A 128 6.80 -14.55 14.56
C ALA A 128 7.20 -13.29 15.35
N THR A 129 7.84 -12.30 14.71
CA THR A 129 8.24 -11.05 15.37
C THR A 129 7.07 -10.19 15.85
N TRP A 130 5.88 -10.34 15.26
CA TRP A 130 4.66 -9.66 15.68
C TRP A 130 3.91 -10.43 16.78
N SER A 131 4.05 -11.75 16.81
CA SER A 131 3.36 -12.61 17.78
C SER A 131 3.75 -12.35 19.24
N ARG A 132 4.92 -11.74 19.48
CA ARG A 132 5.39 -11.36 20.82
C ARG A 132 4.43 -10.43 21.54
N TRP A 133 3.66 -9.60 20.82
CA TRP A 133 2.71 -8.66 21.41
C TRP A 133 1.54 -9.34 22.12
N LYS A 134 1.32 -10.64 21.91
CA LYS A 134 0.37 -11.45 22.68
C LYS A 134 0.65 -11.40 24.19
N THR A 135 1.92 -11.31 24.60
CA THR A 135 2.28 -11.19 26.03
C THR A 135 1.90 -9.82 26.62
N SER A 136 1.64 -8.83 25.76
CA SER A 136 1.19 -7.48 26.12
C SER A 136 -0.31 -7.28 25.89
N GLY A 137 -1.08 -8.37 25.74
CA GLY A 137 -2.54 -8.34 25.60
C GLY A 137 -3.07 -8.13 24.18
N PHE A 138 -2.21 -8.07 23.17
CA PHE A 138 -2.66 -7.95 21.78
C PHE A 138 -3.15 -9.29 21.23
N VAL A 139 -4.22 -9.23 20.44
CA VAL A 139 -4.67 -10.37 19.65
C VAL A 139 -3.91 -10.39 18.32
N HIS A 140 -3.13 -11.42 18.04
CA HIS A 140 -2.46 -11.57 16.74
C HIS A 140 -3.03 -12.74 15.95
N ARG A 141 -3.52 -12.45 14.73
CA ARG A 141 -4.18 -13.39 13.82
C ARG A 141 -3.47 -13.37 12.46
N VAL A 142 -3.32 -14.55 11.87
CA VAL A 142 -2.82 -14.72 10.51
C VAL A 142 -3.90 -15.45 9.72
N PHE A 143 -4.31 -14.87 8.60
CA PHE A 143 -5.31 -15.44 7.71
C PHE A 143 -4.63 -16.01 6.46
N ASP A 144 -5.27 -17.02 5.89
CA ASP A 144 -5.05 -17.52 4.54
C ASP A 144 -6.25 -17.23 3.64
N THR A 145 -6.16 -17.62 2.36
CA THR A 145 -7.25 -17.38 1.40
C THR A 145 -8.56 -18.01 1.87
N GLU A 146 -8.54 -19.21 2.47
CA GLU A 146 -9.74 -19.90 2.91
C GLU A 146 -10.40 -19.20 4.11
N SER A 147 -9.62 -18.94 5.17
CA SER A 147 -10.12 -18.24 6.36
C SER A 147 -10.52 -16.79 6.07
N ALA A 148 -9.84 -16.12 5.14
CA ALA A 148 -10.23 -14.79 4.64
C ALA A 148 -11.56 -14.83 3.88
N ALA A 149 -11.76 -15.80 2.97
CA ALA A 149 -13.02 -15.98 2.25
C ALA A 149 -14.18 -16.26 3.21
N GLN A 150 -13.98 -17.12 4.22
CA GLN A 150 -14.98 -17.40 5.25
C GLN A 150 -15.29 -16.17 6.11
N PHE A 151 -14.29 -15.34 6.42
CA PHE A 151 -14.50 -14.08 7.12
C PHE A 151 -15.34 -13.12 6.26
N ILE A 152 -14.96 -12.93 5.00
CA ILE A 152 -15.66 -12.02 4.07
C ILE A 152 -17.11 -12.48 3.87
N GLY A 153 -17.34 -13.77 3.61
CA GLY A 153 -18.68 -14.31 3.38
C GLY A 153 -19.62 -14.23 4.60
N ARG A 154 -19.07 -14.19 5.83
CA ARG A 154 -19.86 -14.00 7.06
C ARG A 154 -20.13 -12.54 7.38
N SER A 155 -19.16 -11.67 7.12
CA SER A 155 -19.22 -10.25 7.50
C SER A 155 -19.85 -9.36 6.42
N PHE A 156 -19.83 -9.81 5.16
CA PHE A 156 -20.31 -9.09 3.99
C PHE A 156 -21.26 -9.95 3.15
N GLY A 157 -21.76 -9.38 2.05
CA GLY A 157 -22.63 -10.07 1.10
C GLY A 157 -21.89 -10.69 -0.09
N PRO A 158 -22.64 -11.34 -1.01
CA PRO A 158 -22.10 -12.04 -2.18
C PRO A 158 -21.18 -11.20 -3.07
N ASP A 159 -21.41 -9.89 -3.18
CA ASP A 159 -20.58 -9.01 -4.02
C ASP A 159 -19.13 -8.89 -3.54
N HIS A 160 -18.90 -8.92 -2.22
CA HIS A 160 -17.56 -8.85 -1.65
C HIS A 160 -16.86 -10.21 -1.74
N ALA A 161 -17.60 -11.29 -1.54
CA ALA A 161 -17.10 -12.65 -1.77
C ALA A 161 -16.67 -12.82 -3.24
N ARG A 162 -17.51 -12.37 -4.19
CA ARG A 162 -17.20 -12.36 -5.62
C ARG A 162 -15.95 -11.53 -5.91
N ALA A 163 -15.88 -10.30 -5.40
CA ALA A 163 -14.70 -9.44 -5.59
C ALA A 163 -13.41 -10.13 -5.09
N PHE A 164 -13.43 -10.76 -3.91
CA PHE A 164 -12.27 -11.49 -3.39
C PHE A 164 -11.86 -12.67 -4.29
N THR A 165 -12.83 -13.43 -4.84
CA THR A 165 -12.52 -14.50 -5.80
C THR A 165 -11.95 -13.98 -7.12
N ARG A 166 -12.27 -12.74 -7.50
CA ARG A 166 -11.73 -12.07 -8.69
C ARG A 166 -10.34 -11.47 -8.47
N CYS A 167 -9.85 -11.42 -7.23
CA CYS A 167 -8.44 -11.11 -6.97
C CYS A 167 -7.55 -12.23 -7.51
N TYR A 168 -6.93 -11.99 -8.66
CA TYR A 168 -6.19 -13.01 -9.40
C TYR A 168 -4.82 -13.35 -8.81
N HIS A 169 -4.32 -12.59 -7.82
CA HIS A 169 -3.00 -12.78 -7.22
C HIS A 169 -3.05 -12.69 -5.69
N PRO A 170 -2.26 -13.48 -4.93
CA PRO A 170 -2.17 -13.43 -3.46
C PRO A 170 -1.97 -12.03 -2.86
N ALA A 171 -1.09 -11.22 -3.45
CA ALA A 171 -0.90 -9.83 -3.02
C ALA A 171 -2.18 -8.97 -3.17
N MET A 172 -2.93 -9.17 -4.26
CA MET A 172 -4.20 -8.49 -4.49
C MET A 172 -5.27 -8.96 -3.49
N GLN A 173 -5.28 -10.26 -3.16
CA GLN A 173 -6.12 -10.82 -2.09
C GLN A 173 -5.79 -10.19 -0.74
N ALA A 174 -4.51 -10.07 -0.39
CA ALA A 174 -4.06 -9.42 0.85
C ALA A 174 -4.49 -7.95 0.93
N ASP A 175 -4.36 -7.22 -0.18
CA ASP A 175 -4.80 -5.84 -0.34
C ASP A 175 -6.32 -5.66 -0.19
N TYR A 176 -7.12 -6.57 -0.75
CA TYR A 176 -8.57 -6.52 -0.56
C TYR A 176 -8.98 -6.94 0.86
N PHE A 177 -8.42 -8.05 1.35
CA PHE A 177 -8.74 -8.61 2.66
C PHE A 177 -8.42 -7.63 3.80
N ARG A 178 -7.30 -6.88 3.74
CA ARG A 178 -6.98 -5.90 4.79
C ARG A 178 -8.06 -4.83 4.92
N LEU A 179 -8.64 -4.38 3.81
CA LEU A 179 -9.74 -3.42 3.82
C LEU A 179 -11.01 -4.04 4.42
N CYS A 180 -11.35 -5.27 4.03
CA CYS A 180 -12.47 -6.01 4.62
C CYS A 180 -12.34 -6.19 6.13
N TYR A 181 -11.18 -6.67 6.60
CA TYR A 181 -10.94 -6.92 8.01
C TYR A 181 -10.98 -5.62 8.82
N LEU A 182 -10.24 -4.59 8.41
CA LEU A 182 -10.17 -3.32 9.14
C LEU A 182 -11.53 -2.59 9.16
N PHE A 183 -12.34 -2.74 8.12
CA PHE A 183 -13.68 -2.15 8.12
C PHE A 183 -14.58 -2.76 9.22
N VAL A 184 -14.50 -4.08 9.41
CA VAL A 184 -15.37 -4.81 10.34
C VAL A 184 -14.81 -4.78 11.76
N GLU A 185 -13.55 -5.16 11.92
CA GLU A 185 -12.90 -5.41 13.22
C GLU A 185 -11.96 -4.28 13.64
N GLY A 186 -11.54 -3.42 12.73
CA GLY A 186 -10.47 -2.45 12.99
C GLY A 186 -9.15 -3.13 13.36
N GLY A 187 -8.28 -2.39 14.05
CA GLY A 187 -6.98 -2.86 14.51
C GLY A 187 -5.85 -2.43 13.58
N MET A 188 -4.79 -3.22 13.56
CA MET A 188 -3.60 -3.00 12.72
C MET A 188 -3.40 -4.15 11.75
N TYR A 189 -3.40 -3.85 10.46
CA TYR A 189 -2.87 -4.74 9.43
C TYR A 189 -1.39 -4.43 9.19
N VAL A 190 -0.57 -5.48 9.12
CA VAL A 190 0.83 -5.42 8.68
C VAL A 190 1.13 -6.56 7.71
N ASP A 191 2.00 -6.34 6.72
CA ASP A 191 2.34 -7.40 5.76
C ASP A 191 3.08 -8.57 6.45
N ALA A 192 2.94 -9.78 5.90
CA ALA A 192 3.56 -10.99 6.44
C ALA A 192 5.09 -11.02 6.28
N ASP A 193 5.65 -10.21 5.38
CA ASP A 193 7.07 -10.08 5.10
C ASP A 193 7.77 -8.96 5.90
N ASP A 194 7.03 -8.27 6.78
CA ASP A 194 7.57 -7.24 7.66
C ASP A 194 8.08 -7.82 8.98
N VAL A 195 9.30 -7.41 9.36
CA VAL A 195 9.90 -7.71 10.66
C VAL A 195 9.61 -6.57 11.63
N CYS A 196 8.99 -6.87 12.76
CA CYS A 196 8.77 -5.92 13.83
C CYS A 196 10.09 -5.63 14.58
N MET A 197 10.51 -4.37 14.60
CA MET A 197 11.71 -3.87 15.30
C MET A 197 11.36 -3.09 16.58
N ALA A 198 10.10 -2.68 16.73
CA ALA A 198 9.64 -1.86 17.84
C ALA A 198 9.76 -2.53 19.22
N ARG A 199 10.07 -1.72 20.23
CA ARG A 199 10.01 -2.08 21.66
C ARG A 199 8.67 -1.80 22.31
N ASP A 200 7.85 -0.96 21.67
CA ASP A 200 6.47 -0.67 22.05
C ASP A 200 5.68 -0.28 20.78
N ILE A 201 4.45 -0.76 20.68
CA ILE A 201 3.50 -0.42 19.59
C ILE A 201 2.21 0.21 20.12
N SER A 202 2.08 0.39 21.44
CA SER A 202 0.80 0.77 22.09
C SER A 202 0.26 2.08 21.54
N SER A 203 1.14 3.06 21.28
CA SER A 203 0.75 4.37 20.72
C SER A 203 0.19 4.32 19.30
N LEU A 204 0.39 3.23 18.54
CA LEU A 204 -0.28 3.04 17.26
C LEU A 204 -1.80 2.84 17.44
N PHE A 205 -2.25 2.43 18.62
CA PHE A 205 -3.65 2.15 18.90
C PHE A 205 -4.38 3.33 19.56
N ASP A 206 -3.67 4.43 19.82
CA ASP A 206 -4.26 5.65 20.40
C ASP A 206 -5.11 6.43 19.39
N GLY A 207 -6.20 7.02 19.87
CA GLY A 207 -7.08 7.88 19.05
C GLY A 207 -7.92 7.11 18.03
N SER A 208 -8.57 7.87 17.15
CA SER A 208 -9.53 7.33 16.16
C SER A 208 -9.14 7.54 14.70
N SER A 209 -8.05 8.26 14.45
CA SER A 209 -7.56 8.56 13.10
C SER A 209 -7.00 7.31 12.43
N LEU A 210 -7.22 7.18 11.12
CA LEU A 210 -6.54 6.22 10.26
C LEU A 210 -5.04 6.54 10.25
N LYS A 211 -4.20 5.57 10.59
CA LYS A 211 -2.74 5.73 10.57
C LYS A 211 -2.15 5.03 9.35
N VAL A 212 -1.35 5.78 8.60
CA VAL A 212 -0.77 5.37 7.32
C VAL A 212 0.68 5.82 7.20
N GLN A 213 1.51 5.00 6.56
CA GLN A 213 2.88 5.38 6.21
C GLN A 213 2.90 6.19 4.91
N PRO A 214 3.54 7.37 4.88
CA PRO A 214 3.72 8.13 3.66
C PRO A 214 4.89 7.57 2.84
N LEU A 215 4.78 7.64 1.52
CA LEU A 215 5.82 7.27 0.59
C LEU A 215 5.96 8.33 -0.50
N CYS A 216 7.17 8.43 -1.05
CA CYS A 216 7.46 9.28 -2.19
C CYS A 216 8.30 8.50 -3.19
N TYR A 217 7.84 8.47 -4.44
CA TYR A 217 8.54 7.85 -5.55
C TYR A 217 9.09 8.91 -6.49
N ASP A 218 10.33 8.75 -6.93
CA ASP A 218 10.93 9.61 -7.93
C ASP A 218 10.98 8.87 -9.27
N ILE A 219 10.26 9.43 -10.25
CA ILE A 219 10.19 8.90 -11.62
C ILE A 219 11.57 8.94 -12.30
N GLU A 220 12.38 9.98 -12.04
CA GLU A 220 13.64 10.16 -12.75
C GLU A 220 14.70 9.14 -12.34
N SER A 221 14.85 8.92 -11.03
CA SER A 221 15.79 7.93 -10.50
C SER A 221 15.27 6.49 -10.48
N ASP A 222 14.00 6.30 -10.83
CA ASP A 222 13.29 5.03 -10.74
C ASP A 222 13.35 4.43 -9.32
N SER A 223 13.23 5.27 -8.28
CA SER A 223 13.50 4.86 -6.90
C SER A 223 12.63 5.56 -5.85
N MET A 224 12.60 4.98 -4.65
CA MET A 224 11.93 5.58 -3.50
C MET A 224 12.78 6.71 -2.92
N VAL A 225 12.16 7.86 -2.68
CA VAL A 225 12.80 8.99 -2.00
C VAL A 225 12.84 8.71 -0.49
N SER A 226 13.96 9.00 0.16
CA SER A 226 14.13 8.81 1.60
C SER A 226 13.14 9.68 2.41
N PRO A 227 12.53 9.15 3.49
CA PRO A 227 11.72 9.96 4.41
C PRO A 227 12.45 11.20 4.95
N ARG A 228 13.79 11.15 5.06
CA ARG A 228 14.58 12.31 5.50
C ARG A 228 14.49 13.50 4.53
N ASP A 229 14.21 13.23 3.26
CA ASP A 229 14.20 14.25 2.21
C ASP A 229 12.77 14.70 1.92
N PHE A 230 11.86 13.78 1.60
CA PHE A 230 10.50 14.17 1.18
C PHE A 230 9.60 14.69 2.30
N LEU A 231 9.92 14.41 3.58
CA LEU A 231 9.15 14.93 4.71
C LEU A 231 9.50 16.38 5.09
N GLN A 232 10.57 16.95 4.52
CA GLN A 232 10.94 18.33 4.78
C GLN A 232 9.88 19.30 4.23
N ALA A 233 9.56 20.33 5.00
CA ALA A 233 8.54 21.30 4.62
C ALA A 233 8.93 21.99 3.29
N GLY A 234 8.06 21.87 2.28
CA GLY A 234 8.28 22.48 0.97
C GLY A 234 9.19 21.67 0.03
N ALA A 235 9.75 20.54 0.45
CA ALA A 235 10.53 19.68 -0.43
C ALA A 235 9.65 19.12 -1.55
N ASN A 236 10.05 19.30 -2.80
CA ASN A 236 9.33 18.79 -3.94
C ASN A 236 10.26 18.76 -5.16
N ASP A 237 10.00 17.82 -6.06
CA ASP A 237 10.55 17.76 -7.40
C ASP A 237 9.39 17.46 -8.38
N ASP A 238 9.53 17.83 -9.65
CA ASP A 238 8.50 17.59 -10.66
C ASP A 238 8.30 16.09 -10.93
N GLY A 239 9.34 15.28 -10.72
CA GLY A 239 9.31 13.81 -10.83
C GLY A 239 8.74 13.10 -9.60
N TRP A 240 8.46 13.80 -8.50
CA TRP A 240 8.04 13.18 -7.24
C TRP A 240 6.54 12.87 -7.17
N ILE A 241 6.24 11.61 -6.86
CA ILE A 241 4.89 11.10 -6.62
C ILE A 241 4.73 10.77 -5.14
N PHE A 242 3.91 11.55 -4.44
CA PHE A 242 3.55 11.31 -3.05
C PHE A 242 2.29 10.43 -2.98
N TYR A 243 2.34 9.41 -2.14
CA TYR A 243 1.24 8.48 -1.92
C TYR A 243 1.29 7.87 -0.52
N PHE A 244 0.23 7.19 -0.10
CA PHE A 244 0.22 6.40 1.12
C PHE A 244 0.44 4.94 0.82
N ASN A 245 1.35 4.32 1.58
CA ASN A 245 1.45 2.88 1.63
C ASN A 245 0.15 2.29 2.17
N ASN A 246 -0.27 1.13 1.68
CA ASN A 246 -1.40 0.39 2.25
C ASN A 246 -0.95 -0.66 3.28
N ASN A 247 0.32 -0.63 3.68
CA ASN A 247 0.92 -1.35 4.80
C ASN A 247 1.86 -0.39 5.56
N PRO A 248 1.73 -0.21 6.88
CA PRO A 248 0.66 -0.69 7.72
C PRO A 248 -0.64 0.06 7.44
N LEU A 249 -1.74 -0.48 7.94
CA LEU A 249 -2.98 0.27 8.13
C LEU A 249 -3.47 0.07 9.56
N VAL A 250 -3.68 1.16 10.29
CA VAL A 250 -4.23 1.12 11.65
C VAL A 250 -5.50 1.95 11.71
N ALA A 251 -6.62 1.32 12.03
CA ALA A 251 -7.92 1.95 11.92
C ALA A 251 -8.91 1.49 12.99
N CYS A 252 -9.85 2.36 13.35
CA CYS A 252 -11.07 1.96 14.04
C CYS A 252 -12.00 1.19 13.08
N PRO A 253 -12.88 0.32 13.61
CA PRO A 253 -13.97 -0.25 12.82
C PRO A 253 -14.78 0.85 12.14
N ARG A 254 -15.22 0.57 10.91
CA ARG A 254 -16.07 1.44 10.08
C ARG A 254 -15.44 2.78 9.70
N ASP A 255 -14.11 2.87 9.68
CA ASP A 255 -13.38 4.04 9.21
C ASP A 255 -13.86 4.48 7.80
N PRO A 256 -14.16 5.78 7.58
CA PRO A 256 -14.69 6.27 6.31
C PRO A 256 -13.75 6.08 5.12
N ILE A 257 -12.44 6.23 5.32
CA ILE A 257 -11.44 6.08 4.24
C ILE A 257 -11.30 4.59 3.87
N ILE A 258 -11.24 3.72 4.87
CA ILE A 258 -11.24 2.26 4.65
C ILE A 258 -12.51 1.83 3.91
N ARG A 259 -13.69 2.35 4.32
CA ARG A 259 -14.95 2.09 3.62
C ARG A 259 -14.89 2.50 2.16
N ARG A 260 -14.46 3.73 1.88
CA ARG A 260 -14.40 4.26 0.51
C ARG A 260 -13.44 3.44 -0.37
N ALA A 261 -12.27 3.09 0.16
CA ALA A 261 -11.30 2.24 -0.53
C ALA A 261 -11.88 0.84 -0.80
N LEU A 262 -12.58 0.24 0.16
CA LEU A 262 -13.23 -1.06 0.01
C LEU A 262 -14.35 -1.05 -1.04
N GLU A 263 -15.22 -0.04 -1.01
CA GLU A 263 -16.31 0.12 -1.98
C GLU A 263 -15.75 0.26 -3.40
N ARG A 264 -14.72 1.09 -3.59
CA ARG A 264 -14.05 1.26 -4.88
C ARG A 264 -13.39 -0.04 -5.36
N ALA A 265 -12.63 -0.72 -4.51
CA ALA A 265 -11.99 -1.98 -4.87
C ALA A 265 -13.03 -3.04 -5.26
N THR A 266 -14.12 -3.15 -4.50
CA THR A 266 -15.22 -4.10 -4.76
C THR A 266 -15.89 -3.81 -6.09
N GLN A 267 -16.13 -2.54 -6.41
CA GLN A 267 -16.70 -2.13 -7.69
C GLN A 267 -15.75 -2.47 -8.85
N LEU A 268 -14.50 -2.02 -8.79
CA LEU A 268 -13.52 -2.28 -9.87
C LEU A 268 -13.31 -3.77 -10.14
N LEU A 269 -13.24 -4.58 -9.08
CA LEU A 269 -13.12 -6.03 -9.22
C LEU A 269 -14.34 -6.64 -9.89
N ASN A 270 -15.54 -6.19 -9.54
CA ASN A 270 -16.79 -6.75 -10.06
C ASN A 270 -17.18 -6.25 -11.45
N ASP A 271 -16.76 -5.03 -11.82
CA ASP A 271 -17.04 -4.41 -13.12
C ASP A 271 -16.03 -4.83 -14.20
N ALA A 272 -14.86 -5.37 -13.80
CA ALA A 272 -13.88 -5.91 -14.73
C ALA A 272 -14.51 -7.00 -15.62
N ALA A 273 -14.13 -7.06 -16.88
CA ALA A 273 -14.60 -8.10 -17.80
C ALA A 273 -14.06 -9.49 -17.38
N ASP A 274 -14.70 -10.56 -17.84
CA ASP A 274 -14.19 -11.91 -17.57
C ASP A 274 -12.83 -12.10 -18.27
N GLY A 275 -11.85 -12.58 -17.50
CA GLY A 275 -10.46 -12.71 -17.94
C GLY A 275 -9.65 -11.41 -17.90
N GLU A 276 -10.26 -10.27 -17.57
CA GLU A 276 -9.54 -9.03 -17.32
C GLU A 276 -8.75 -9.13 -16.00
N LEU A 277 -7.48 -8.71 -16.04
CA LEU A 277 -6.57 -8.72 -14.90
C LEU A 277 -6.20 -7.27 -14.56
N PRO A 278 -6.99 -6.60 -13.71
CA PRO A 278 -6.82 -5.18 -13.43
C PRO A 278 -5.51 -4.91 -12.67
N GLU A 279 -4.94 -3.73 -12.85
CA GLU A 279 -3.67 -3.37 -12.23
C GLU A 279 -3.79 -3.32 -10.69
N ILE A 280 -2.89 -4.03 -9.99
CA ILE A 280 -3.02 -4.31 -8.55
C ILE A 280 -3.03 -3.02 -7.71
N GLN A 281 -2.10 -2.08 -7.98
CA GLN A 281 -1.91 -0.91 -7.13
C GLN A 281 -3.10 0.04 -7.15
N SER A 282 -3.70 0.25 -8.32
CA SER A 282 -4.84 1.13 -8.55
C SER A 282 -6.17 0.50 -8.15
N THR A 283 -6.26 -0.84 -8.11
CA THR A 283 -7.49 -1.57 -7.76
C THR A 283 -7.61 -1.81 -6.26
N THR A 284 -6.64 -2.49 -5.66
CA THR A 284 -6.67 -2.88 -4.24
C THR A 284 -5.52 -2.28 -3.43
N GLY A 285 -4.43 -1.90 -4.10
CA GLY A 285 -3.19 -1.48 -3.47
C GLY A 285 -3.13 0.00 -3.05
N PRO A 286 -1.91 0.56 -2.93
CA PRO A 286 -1.69 1.91 -2.40
C PRO A 286 -2.28 3.03 -3.26
N GLY A 287 -2.45 2.81 -4.57
CA GLY A 287 -3.11 3.76 -5.47
C GLY A 287 -4.59 3.95 -5.11
N ASN A 288 -5.31 2.85 -4.85
CA ASN A 288 -6.71 2.89 -4.41
C ASN A 288 -6.87 3.60 -3.06
N LEU A 289 -6.03 3.26 -2.07
CA LEU A 289 -6.04 3.91 -0.76
C LEU A 289 -5.78 5.42 -0.87
N SER A 290 -4.73 5.81 -1.60
CA SER A 290 -4.36 7.21 -1.79
C SER A 290 -5.47 8.00 -2.47
N ARG A 291 -6.20 7.36 -3.40
CA ARG A 291 -7.36 7.95 -4.05
C ARG A 291 -8.51 8.18 -3.06
N ALA A 292 -8.84 7.18 -2.24
CA ALA A 292 -9.88 7.32 -1.21
C ALA A 292 -9.57 8.44 -0.19
N VAL A 293 -8.29 8.55 0.22
CA VAL A 293 -7.81 9.65 1.07
C VAL A 293 -8.04 11.01 0.41
N PHE A 294 -7.65 11.15 -0.86
CA PHE A 294 -7.80 12.39 -1.60
C PHE A 294 -9.26 12.81 -1.75
N GLU A 295 -10.15 11.88 -2.14
CA GLU A 295 -11.57 12.18 -2.36
C GLU A 295 -12.27 12.67 -1.09
N LEU A 296 -12.04 12.00 0.05
CA LEU A 296 -12.66 12.38 1.33
C LEU A 296 -12.01 13.61 1.97
N GLY A 297 -10.68 13.73 1.83
CA GLY A 297 -9.92 14.86 2.35
C GLY A 297 -10.20 16.16 1.59
N ALA A 298 -10.29 16.10 0.26
CA ALA A 298 -10.67 17.26 -0.56
C ALA A 298 -12.10 17.76 -0.28
N ALA A 299 -12.98 16.87 0.17
CA ALA A 299 -14.36 17.21 0.54
C ALA A 299 -14.53 17.72 1.99
N SER A 300 -13.48 17.67 2.83
CA SER A 300 -13.56 18.00 4.25
C SER A 300 -12.71 19.22 4.61
N GLU A 301 -13.24 20.15 5.42
CA GLU A 301 -12.50 21.36 5.86
C GLU A 301 -11.47 21.09 6.98
N GLY A 302 -11.32 19.83 7.43
CA GLY A 302 -10.35 19.41 8.45
C GLY A 302 -9.76 18.03 8.14
N ASN A 303 -8.42 17.94 8.08
CA ASN A 303 -7.68 16.70 7.76
C ASN A 303 -7.43 15.80 8.99
N ASP A 304 -8.32 15.88 9.98
CA ASP A 304 -8.22 15.26 11.29
C ASP A 304 -8.38 13.73 11.27
N GLN A 305 -8.76 13.17 10.11
CA GLN A 305 -9.05 11.76 9.90
C GLN A 305 -7.79 10.91 9.73
N ILE A 306 -6.63 11.52 9.45
CA ILE A 306 -5.40 10.80 9.13
C ILE A 306 -4.27 11.21 10.06
N GLN A 307 -3.57 10.21 10.60
CA GLN A 307 -2.29 10.40 11.27
C GLN A 307 -1.17 9.77 10.44
N VAL A 308 -0.20 10.59 10.07
CA VAL A 308 0.92 10.18 9.21
C VAL A 308 2.03 9.54 10.05
N LEU A 309 2.36 8.27 9.76
CA LEU A 309 3.42 7.50 10.42
C LEU A 309 4.79 7.80 9.78
N LYS A 310 5.34 9.00 10.07
CA LYS A 310 6.60 9.48 9.49
C LYS A 310 7.84 8.62 9.79
N GLY A 311 7.79 7.80 10.84
CA GLY A 311 8.92 6.99 11.33
C GLY A 311 8.69 5.48 11.27
N TRP A 312 7.84 5.00 10.35
CA TRP A 312 7.48 3.57 10.29
C TRP A 312 8.68 2.63 10.18
N ASP A 313 9.75 3.02 9.47
CA ASP A 313 10.96 2.20 9.31
C ASP A 313 11.69 1.90 10.64
N SER A 314 11.37 2.63 11.72
CA SER A 314 11.86 2.33 13.07
C SER A 314 11.02 1.28 13.81
N ILE A 315 9.79 1.04 13.32
CA ILE A 315 8.82 0.10 13.89
C ILE A 315 8.88 -1.23 13.16
N ALA A 316 8.91 -1.20 11.84
CA ALA A 316 8.98 -2.41 11.02
C ALA A 316 9.79 -2.19 9.74
N VAL A 317 10.41 -3.26 9.25
CA VAL A 317 11.19 -3.25 8.02
C VAL A 317 10.79 -4.45 7.16
N SER A 318 10.53 -4.20 5.88
CA SER A 318 10.26 -5.27 4.93
C SER A 318 11.53 -6.07 4.64
N ARG A 319 11.49 -7.39 4.85
CA ARG A 319 12.64 -8.25 4.58
C ARG A 319 12.73 -8.52 3.08
N TRP A 320 13.80 -8.04 2.44
CA TRP A 320 13.94 -8.15 0.99
C TRP A 320 14.45 -9.52 0.49
N PRO A 321 15.45 -10.19 1.09
CA PRO A 321 15.94 -11.47 0.56
C PRO A 321 15.04 -12.64 1.00
N LEU A 322 13.73 -12.53 0.81
CA LEU A 322 12.77 -13.61 1.05
C LEU A 322 12.62 -14.49 -0.18
N SER A 323 12.50 -15.78 0.05
CA SER A 323 12.47 -16.86 -0.94
C SER A 323 11.41 -16.65 -2.01
N TYR A 324 10.18 -16.28 -1.61
CA TYR A 324 9.05 -16.08 -2.53
C TYR A 324 9.25 -14.91 -3.50
N ARG A 325 10.16 -13.95 -3.22
CA ARG A 325 10.41 -12.83 -4.13
C ARG A 325 11.09 -13.25 -5.44
N ARG A 326 11.61 -14.48 -5.49
CA ARG A 326 12.30 -15.05 -6.66
C ARG A 326 11.40 -15.88 -7.57
N ASP A 327 10.11 -16.01 -7.25
CA ASP A 327 9.15 -16.78 -8.03
C ASP A 327 7.84 -16.01 -8.29
N THR A 328 6.85 -16.70 -8.86
CA THR A 328 5.58 -16.12 -9.33
C THR A 328 4.74 -15.49 -8.21
N ARG A 329 5.04 -15.77 -6.94
CA ARG A 329 4.41 -15.12 -5.78
C ARG A 329 4.83 -13.66 -5.62
N ASN A 330 5.91 -13.24 -6.29
CA ASN A 330 6.27 -11.84 -6.41
C ASN A 330 5.32 -11.13 -7.38
N TRP A 331 4.39 -10.34 -6.83
CA TRP A 331 3.37 -9.64 -7.62
C TRP A 331 3.94 -8.77 -8.74
N ARG A 332 5.18 -8.27 -8.60
CA ARG A 332 5.85 -7.45 -9.64
C ARG A 332 6.05 -8.22 -10.95
N LEU A 333 6.09 -9.54 -10.90
CA LEU A 333 6.18 -10.42 -12.08
C LEU A 333 4.82 -10.72 -12.70
N SER A 334 3.73 -10.48 -11.95
CA SER A 334 2.37 -10.94 -12.25
C SER A 334 1.35 -9.81 -12.44
N ASN A 335 1.76 -8.54 -12.37
CA ASN A 335 0.85 -7.41 -12.55
C ASN A 335 0.23 -7.43 -13.98
N GLY A 336 -1.09 -7.47 -14.08
CA GLY A 336 -1.82 -7.66 -15.34
C GLY A 336 -1.59 -9.01 -16.03
N LYS A 337 -1.13 -10.04 -15.33
CA LYS A 337 -0.81 -11.37 -15.90
C LYS A 337 -1.36 -12.49 -15.05
N SER A 338 -1.79 -13.58 -15.70
CA SER A 338 -2.37 -14.73 -15.01
C SER A 338 -1.37 -15.32 -14.02
N PHE A 339 -1.79 -15.38 -12.76
CA PHE A 339 -1.06 -16.10 -11.73
C PHE A 339 -1.50 -17.56 -11.75
N HIS A 340 -0.60 -18.43 -12.18
CA HIS A 340 -0.78 -19.86 -11.98
C HIS A 340 -0.06 -20.26 -10.69
N ALA A 341 -0.78 -20.23 -9.56
CA ALA A 341 -0.43 -21.12 -8.47
C ALA A 341 -0.52 -22.54 -9.03
N ALA A 342 0.51 -23.37 -8.85
CA ALA A 342 0.41 -24.79 -9.19
C ALA A 342 -0.89 -25.36 -8.58
N CYS A 343 -1.83 -25.72 -9.45
CA CYS A 343 -3.26 -25.96 -9.22
C CYS A 343 -3.69 -26.35 -7.80
N ARG A 344 -4.73 -25.67 -7.29
CA ARG A 344 -5.77 -26.32 -6.47
C ARG A 344 -7.03 -26.40 -7.31
N SER A 345 -7.37 -27.61 -7.75
CA SER A 345 -8.67 -27.94 -8.31
C SER A 345 -9.71 -27.85 -7.19
N PHE A 346 -10.47 -26.75 -7.15
CA PHE A 346 -11.77 -26.75 -6.49
C PHE A 346 -12.73 -27.47 -7.42
N ASN A 347 -13.01 -28.75 -7.12
CA ASN A 347 -14.15 -29.44 -7.70
C ASN A 347 -15.41 -28.75 -7.16
N GLU A 348 -16.19 -28.15 -8.07
CA GLU A 348 -17.59 -27.88 -7.82
C GLU A 348 -18.30 -29.22 -7.55
N SER A 349 -18.95 -29.31 -6.40
CA SER A 349 -19.92 -30.35 -6.10
C SER A 349 -21.02 -29.66 -5.31
N ILE A 350 -22.07 -29.26 -6.03
CA ILE A 350 -23.50 -29.55 -5.79
C ILE A 350 -24.26 -29.17 -7.06
#